data_AF-F3G9N8-F1
#
_entry.id   AF-F3G9N8-F1
#
_cell.length_a   1.000
_cell.length_b   1.000
_cell.length_c   1.000
_cell.angle_alpha   90.00
_cell.angle_beta   90.00
_cell.angle_gamma   90.00
#
_symmetry.space_group_name_H-M   'P 1'
#
loop_
_entity.id
_entity.type
_entity.pdbx_description
1 polymer ?
#
loop_
_entity_poly.entity_id
_entity_poly.type
_entity_poly.pdbx_seq_one_letter_code
_entity_poly.pdbx_strand_id
1 'polypeptide(L)'
;PFWQAALLGYALVGAGCSNIVPVCYSAAGRQKTMPESVAIPAITTVGYAGILIGPAAIGFIAHVSSLELAFMIVAVMLVGVAIGGSKLRT
;
A
#
# COMPACT_ATOMS: atom_id res chain seq x y z
N PRO A 1 17.65 14.12 -17.22
CA PRO A 1 16.66 15.20 -17.51
C PRO A 1 15.19 14.68 -17.54
N PHE A 2 14.77 13.94 -16.50
CA PHE A 2 13.42 13.35 -16.38
C PHE A 2 12.82 13.59 -14.99
N TRP A 3 13.27 14.65 -14.31
CA TRP A 3 12.82 15.01 -12.97
C TRP A 3 11.33 15.39 -12.94
N GLN A 4 10.78 15.96 -14.01
CA GLN A 4 9.35 16.24 -14.12
C GLN A 4 8.52 14.95 -14.18
N ALA A 5 8.98 13.94 -14.93
CA ALA A 5 8.31 12.66 -15.02
C ALA A 5 8.37 11.90 -13.68
N ALA A 6 9.49 11.98 -12.97
CA ALA A 6 9.63 11.43 -11.62
C ALA A 6 8.69 12.12 -10.62
N LEU A 7 8.61 13.46 -10.65
CA LEU A 7 7.67 14.23 -9.82
C LEU A 7 6.21 13.88 -10.11
N LEU A 8 5.85 13.75 -11.39
CA LEU A 8 4.51 13.30 -11.80
C LEU A 8 4.21 11.89 -11.29
N GLY A 9 5.18 10.97 -11.40
CA GLY A 9 5.06 9.62 -10.86
C GLY A 9 4.83 9.62 -9.34
N TYR A 10 5.65 10.37 -8.58
CA TYR A 10 5.47 10.51 -7.13
C TYR A 10 4.14 11.17 -6.76
N ALA A 11 3.69 12.17 -7.52
CA ALA A 11 2.39 12.81 -7.32
C ALA A 11 1.24 11.82 -7.56
N LEU A 12 1.31 11.00 -8.61
CA LEU A 12 0.32 9.96 -8.90
C LEU A 12 0.29 8.88 -7.82
N VAL A 13 1.46 8.43 -7.36
CA VAL A 13 1.57 7.46 -6.25
C VAL A 13 0.98 8.05 -4.97
N GLY A 14 1.30 9.30 -4.63
CA GLY A 14 0.75 9.98 -3.46
C GLY A 14 -0.78 10.13 -3.53
N ALA A 15 -1.28 10.55 -4.69
CA ALA A 15 -2.72 10.66 -4.95
C ALA A 15 -3.42 9.30 -4.80
N GLY A 16 -2.85 8.23 -5.37
CA GLY A 16 -3.40 6.86 -5.24
C GLY A 16 -3.38 6.35 -3.80
N CYS A 17 -2.26 6.53 -3.09
CA CYS A 17 -2.09 6.05 -1.72
C CYS A 17 -2.98 6.77 -0.69
N SER A 18 -3.34 8.03 -0.93
CA SER A 18 -4.17 8.84 -0.03
C SER A 18 -5.52 8.20 0.32
N ASN A 19 -6.08 7.41 -0.61
CA ASN A 19 -7.40 6.80 -0.46
C ASN A 19 -7.34 5.40 0.21
N ILE A 20 -6.17 4.80 0.40
CA ILE A 20 -6.04 3.43 0.92
C ILE A 20 -6.55 3.33 2.37
N VAL A 21 -6.07 4.23 3.25
CA VAL A 21 -6.42 4.20 4.67
C VAL A 21 -7.93 4.43 4.92
N PRO A 22 -8.58 5.46 4.35
CA PRO A 22 -10.02 5.65 4.49
C PRO A 22 -10.85 4.47 3.96
N VAL A 23 -10.46 3.86 2.85
CA VAL A 23 -11.15 2.70 2.28
C VAL A 23 -11.03 1.49 3.21
N CYS A 24 -9.83 1.23 3.76
CA CYS A 24 -9.63 0.15 4.73
C CYS A 24 -10.49 0.35 5.98
N TYR A 25 -10.53 1.56 6.55
CA TYR A 25 -11.38 1.84 7.70
C TYR A 25 -12.88 1.75 7.37
N SER A 26 -13.30 2.25 6.21
CA SER A 26 -14.69 2.13 5.77
C SER A 26 -15.12 0.67 5.60
N ALA A 27 -14.26 -0.18 5.03
CA ALA A 27 -14.52 -1.61 4.90
C ALA A 27 -14.50 -2.33 6.25
N ALA A 28 -13.62 -1.92 7.17
CA ALA A 28 -13.54 -2.44 8.52
C ALA A 28 -14.82 -2.17 9.34
N GLY A 29 -15.47 -1.02 9.15
CA GLY A 29 -16.76 -0.71 9.78
C GLY A 29 -17.95 -1.39 9.10
N ARG A 30 -17.84 -1.71 7.80
CA ARG A 30 -18.93 -2.39 7.06
C ARG A 30 -18.94 -3.91 7.25
N GLN A 31 -17.83 -4.51 7.68
CA GLN A 31 -17.79 -5.93 8.02
C GLN A 31 -18.50 -6.22 9.35
N LYS A 32 -19.19 -7.36 9.41
CA LYS A 32 -19.88 -7.83 10.64
C LYS A 32 -19.20 -9.03 11.31
N THR A 33 -18.17 -9.59 10.67
CA THR A 33 -17.46 -10.79 11.16
C THR A 33 -16.62 -10.48 12.40
N MET A 34 -16.08 -9.27 12.50
CA MET A 34 -15.20 -8.84 13.59
C MET A 34 -15.67 -7.49 14.15
N PRO A 35 -15.78 -7.32 15.49
CA PRO A 35 -16.18 -6.06 16.09
C PRO A 35 -15.23 -4.91 15.73
N GLU A 36 -15.77 -3.72 15.47
CA GLU A 36 -15.00 -2.53 15.09
C GLU A 36 -13.89 -2.21 16.11
N SER A 37 -14.16 -2.44 17.41
CA SER A 37 -13.21 -2.23 18.50
C SER A 37 -11.93 -3.07 18.39
N VAL A 38 -11.96 -4.17 17.64
CA VAL A 38 -10.78 -5.04 17.43
C VAL A 38 -10.28 -4.94 15.98
N ALA A 39 -11.16 -4.66 15.01
CA ALA A 39 -10.79 -4.53 13.60
C ALA A 39 -9.86 -3.33 13.33
N ILE A 40 -10.17 -2.17 13.89
CA ILE A 40 -9.38 -0.93 13.67
C ILE A 40 -7.96 -1.05 14.27
N PRO A 41 -7.76 -1.54 15.51
CA PRO A 41 -6.43 -1.82 16.03
C PRO A 41 -5.67 -2.84 15.19
N ALA A 42 -6.31 -3.94 14.78
CA ALA A 42 -5.64 -4.98 13.99
C ALA A 42 -5.11 -4.43 12.65
N ILE A 43 -5.90 -3.62 11.94
CA ILE A 43 -5.47 -2.95 10.70
C ILE A 43 -4.28 -2.03 10.96
N THR A 44 -4.32 -1.27 12.06
CA THR A 44 -3.23 -0.35 12.44
C THR A 44 -1.95 -1.11 12.79
N THR A 45 -2.05 -2.22 13.53
CA THR A 45 -0.92 -3.09 13.85
C THR A 45 -0.27 -3.65 12.59
N VAL A 46 -1.08 -4.16 11.66
CA VAL A 46 -0.59 -4.64 10.36
C VAL A 46 0.03 -3.48 9.55
N GLY A 47 -0.56 -2.28 9.61
CA GLY A 47 -0.02 -1.08 8.98
C GLY A 47 1.37 -0.71 9.48
N TYR A 48 1.57 -0.68 10.80
CA TYR A 48 2.89 -0.42 11.39
C TYR A 48 3.89 -1.54 11.09
N ALA A 49 3.47 -2.80 11.14
CA ALA A 49 4.32 -3.91 10.74
C ALA A 49 4.78 -3.77 9.28
N GLY A 50 3.87 -3.36 8.38
CA GLY A 50 4.18 -3.10 6.98
C GLY A 50 5.18 -1.95 6.78
N ILE A 51 5.05 -0.86 7.55
CA ILE A 51 6.00 0.27 7.52
C ILE A 51 7.42 -0.17 7.91
N LEU A 52 7.54 -1.10 8.87
CA LEU A 52 8.84 -1.63 9.30
C LEU A 52 9.40 -2.66 8.31
N ILE A 53 8.57 -3.58 7.83
CA ILE A 53 8.98 -4.67 6.92
C ILE A 53 9.29 -4.12 5.51
N GLY A 54 8.57 -3.08 5.06
CA GLY A 54 8.68 -2.53 3.71
C GLY A 54 10.12 -2.17 3.31
N PRO A 55 10.81 -1.26 4.02
CA PRO A 55 12.19 -0.89 3.70
C PRO A 55 13.17 -2.06 3.79
N ALA A 56 13.00 -2.95 4.76
CA ALA A 56 13.85 -4.13 4.93
C ALA A 56 13.70 -5.11 3.76
N ALA A 57 12.47 -5.39 3.34
CA ALA A 57 12.17 -6.25 2.20
C ALA A 57 12.68 -5.63 0.89
N ILE A 58 12.43 -4.33 0.66
CA ILE A 58 12.93 -3.60 -0.51
C ILE A 58 14.46 -3.63 -0.55
N GLY A 59 15.14 -3.39 0.57
CA GLY A 59 16.60 -3.42 0.67
C GLY A 59 17.18 -4.80 0.37
N PHE A 60 16.57 -5.87 0.91
CA PHE A 60 17.00 -7.24 0.64
C PHE A 60 16.86 -7.60 -0.85
N ILE A 61 15.73 -7.25 -1.47
CA ILE A 61 15.49 -7.50 -2.89
C ILE A 61 16.44 -6.66 -3.76
N ALA A 62 16.67 -5.40 -3.40
CA ALA A 62 17.58 -4.52 -4.11
C ALA A 62 19.04 -5.00 -4.02
N HIS A 63 19.43 -5.67 -2.93
CA HIS A 63 20.78 -6.21 -2.78
C HIS A 63 21.05 -7.41 -3.70
N VAL A 64 20.04 -8.25 -3.94
CA VAL A 64 20.17 -9.47 -4.76
C VAL A 64 19.94 -9.19 -6.26
N SER A 65 19.08 -8.23 -6.60
CA SER A 65 18.67 -7.96 -7.98
C SER A 65 19.09 -6.57 -8.45
N SER A 66 18.24 -5.56 -8.20
CA SER A 66 18.50 -4.15 -8.44
C SER A 66 17.39 -3.31 -7.82
N LEU A 67 17.66 -2.01 -7.60
CA LEU A 67 16.68 -1.07 -7.07
C LEU A 67 15.45 -0.93 -8.00
N GLU A 68 15.68 -1.03 -9.31
CA GLU A 68 14.64 -0.92 -10.34
C GLU A 68 13.66 -2.10 -10.29
N LEU A 69 14.17 -3.33 -10.13
CA LEU A 69 13.34 -4.52 -9.92
C LEU A 69 12.57 -4.46 -8.60
N ALA A 70 13.19 -3.96 -7.53
CA ALA A 70 12.52 -3.78 -6.24
C ALA A 70 11.32 -2.82 -6.37
N PHE A 71 11.48 -1.69 -7.07
CA PHE A 71 10.37 -0.76 -7.31
C PHE A 71 9.31 -1.31 -8.27
N MET A 72 9.69 -2.12 -9.27
CA MET A 72 8.74 -2.81 -10.15
C MET A 72 7.85 -3.78 -9.37
N ILE A 73 8.41 -4.54 -8.42
CA ILE A 73 7.65 -5.44 -7.55
C ILE A 73 6.65 -4.65 -6.70
N VAL A 74 7.08 -3.51 -6.13
CA VAL A 74 6.20 -2.62 -5.37
C VAL A 74 5.07 -2.07 -6.25
N ALA A 75 5.37 -1.67 -7.49
CA ALA A 75 4.36 -1.21 -8.43
C ALA A 75 3.30 -2.29 -8.74
N VAL A 76 3.73 -3.54 -8.96
CA VAL A 76 2.80 -4.67 -9.16
C VAL A 76 1.94 -4.92 -7.92
N MET A 77 2.52 -4.87 -6.72
CA MET A 77 1.76 -4.96 -5.47
C MET A 77 0.71 -3.84 -5.34
N LEU A 78 1.07 -2.60 -5.68
CA LEU A 78 0.14 -1.47 -5.64
C LEU A 78 -1.01 -1.64 -6.64
N VAL A 79 -0.77 -2.23 -7.82
CA VAL A 79 -1.84 -2.59 -8.77
C VAL A 79 -2.78 -3.62 -8.14
N GLY A 80 -2.24 -4.63 -7.46
CA GLY A 80 -3.05 -5.61 -6.71
C GLY A 80 -3.94 -4.95 -5.64
N VAL A 81 -3.39 -4.00 -4.88
CA VAL A 81 -4.15 -3.21 -3.90
C VAL A 81 -5.24 -2.37 -4.58
N ALA A 82 -4.94 -1.74 -5.72
CA ALA A 82 -5.90 -0.95 -6.47
C ALA A 82 -7.09 -1.80 -6.96
N ILE A 83 -6.83 -3.02 -7.43
CA ILE A 83 -7.87 -3.99 -7.83
C ILE A 83 -8.67 -4.47 -6.62
N GLY A 84 -8.01 -4.75 -5.49
CA GLY A 84 -8.70 -5.14 -4.24
C GLY A 84 -9.60 -4.03 -3.70
N GLY A 85 -9.11 -2.78 -3.73
CA GLY A 85 -9.85 -1.60 -3.30
C GLY A 85 -11.04 -1.26 -4.19
N SER A 86 -10.92 -1.43 -5.52
CA SER A 86 -12.05 -1.25 -6.44
C SER A 86 -13.14 -2.30 -6.19
N LYS A 87 -12.75 -3.53 -5.87
CA LYS A 87 -13.67 -4.63 -5.54
C LYS A 87 -14.38 -4.45 -4.19
N LEU A 88 -13.78 -3.71 -3.24
CA LEU A 88 -14.40 -3.35 -1.96
C LEU A 88 -15.42 -2.21 -2.06
N ARG A 89 -15.25 -1.35 -3.07
CA ARG A 89 -16.09 -0.18 -3.32
C ARG A 89 -17.35 -0.52 -4.14
N THR A 90 -17.36 -1.68 -4.80
CA THR A 90 -18.54 -2.26 -5.49
C THR A 90 -19.35 -3.10 -4.49
#